data_AF-A0A939HUB5-F1
#
_entry.id   AF-A0A939HUB5-F1
#
_cell.length_a   1.000
_cell.length_b   1.000
_cell.length_c   1.000
_cell.angle_alpha   90.00
_cell.angle_beta   90.00
_cell.angle_gamma   90.00
#
_symmetry.space_group_name_H-M   'P 1'
#
loop_
_entity.id
_entity.type
_entity.pdbx_description
1 polymer ?
#
loop_
_entity_poly.entity_id
_entity_poly.type
_entity_poly.pdbx_seq_one_letter_code
_entity_poly.pdbx_strand_id
1 'polypeptide(L)' 'MHPRQLAEQFMLSPATVHSYIKQYRETQDLTPKKPGPKRPGKLEAYRDLIVKMVKDYPDCPVG' A
#
# COMPACT_ATOMS: atom_id res chain seq x y z
N MET A 1 28.89 -5.87 13.78
CA MET A 1 28.22 -6.99 13.10
C MET A 1 28.07 -6.64 11.63
N HIS A 2 28.51 -7.50 10.69
CA HIS A 2 28.37 -7.21 9.25
C HIS A 2 26.95 -7.52 8.75
N PRO A 3 26.40 -6.77 7.77
CA PRO A 3 25.06 -7.02 7.21
C PRO A 3 24.87 -8.42 6.63
N ARG A 4 25.95 -9.05 6.14
CA ARG A 4 25.93 -10.43 5.62
C ARG A 4 25.69 -11.47 6.73
N GLN A 5 26.33 -11.31 7.88
CA GLN A 5 26.15 -12.19 9.03
C GLN A 5 24.72 -12.10 9.58
N LEU A 6 24.15 -10.88 9.60
CA LEU A 6 22.75 -10.66 9.97
C LEU A 6 21.79 -11.32 8.96
N ALA A 7 22.07 -11.22 7.67
CA ALA A 7 21.24 -11.87 6.64
C ALA A 7 21.19 -13.39 6.83
N GLU A 8 22.34 -14.04 7.10
CA GLU A 8 22.42 -15.47 7.37
C GLU A 8 21.72 -15.86 8.67
N GLN A 9 21.98 -15.14 9.77
CA GLN A 9 21.39 -15.43 11.08
C GLN A 9 19.87 -15.36 11.09
N PHE A 10 19.29 -14.39 10.36
CA PHE A 10 17.86 -14.17 10.30
C PHE A 10 17.20 -14.81 9.06
N MET A 11 17.96 -15.54 8.24
CA MET A 11 17.50 -16.14 6.98
C MET A 11 16.81 -15.11 6.06
N LEU A 12 17.33 -13.88 6.04
CA LEU A 12 16.83 -12.78 5.23
C LEU A 12 17.72 -12.55 4.01
N SER A 13 17.17 -11.91 2.98
CA SER A 13 18.00 -11.41 1.90
C SER A 13 18.88 -10.24 2.41
N PRO A 14 20.12 -10.08 1.90
CA PRO A 14 20.95 -8.91 2.24
C PRO A 14 20.26 -7.57 1.94
N ALA A 15 19.44 -7.52 0.88
CA ALA A 15 18.66 -6.34 0.52
C ALA A 15 17.62 -5.98 1.58
N THR A 16 16.96 -6.99 2.15
CA THR A 16 16.00 -6.81 3.25
C THR A 16 16.68 -6.20 4.47
N VAL A 17 17.82 -6.76 4.90
CA VAL A 17 18.60 -6.23 6.03
C VAL A 17 19.00 -4.77 5.77
N HIS A 18 19.47 -4.46 4.56
CA HIS A 18 19.84 -3.10 4.19
C HIS A 18 18.65 -2.12 4.22
N SER A 19 17.48 -2.56 3.77
CA SER A 19 16.23 -1.79 3.82
C SER A 19 15.82 -1.46 5.26
N TYR A 20 15.88 -2.45 6.16
CA TYR A 20 15.59 -2.25 7.59
C TYR A 20 16.57 -1.28 8.25
N ILE A 21 17.88 -1.45 8.02
CA ILE A 21 18.90 -0.54 8.56
C ILE A 21 18.66 0.89 8.08
N LYS A 22 18.37 1.07 6.78
CA LYS A 22 18.07 2.38 6.21
C LYS A 22 16.83 2.99 6.85
N GLN A 23 15.73 2.24 6.94
CA GLN A 23 14.49 2.71 7.54
C GLN A 23 14.69 3.18 8.99
N TYR A 24 15.42 2.40 9.79
CA TYR A 24 15.70 2.77 11.18
C TYR A 24 16.55 4.04 11.28
N ARG A 25 17.58 4.19 10.43
CA ARG A 25 18.43 5.40 10.43
C ARG A 25 17.64 6.66 10.07
N GLU A 26 16.66 6.53 9.17
CA GLU A 26 15.86 7.67 8.68
C GLU A 26 14.71 8.03 9.63
N THR A 27 14.08 7.03 10.26
CA THR A 27 12.80 7.22 10.96
C THR A 27 12.84 6.85 12.45
N GLN A 28 13.92 6.20 12.90
CA GLN A 28 14.01 5.54 14.21
C GLN A 28 12.88 4.52 14.46
N ASP A 29 12.25 4.04 13.38
CA ASP A 29 11.07 3.18 13.44
C ASP A 29 11.23 2.00 12.46
N LEU A 30 10.91 0.80 12.92
CA LEU A 30 10.95 -0.44 12.11
C LEU A 30 9.56 -0.98 11.81
N THR A 31 8.52 -0.21 12.09
CA THR A 31 7.14 -0.60 11.82
C THR A 31 7.02 -0.86 10.32
N PRO A 32 6.49 -2.03 9.91
CA PRO A 32 6.30 -2.34 8.50
C PRO A 32 5.46 -1.25 7.84
N LYS A 33 5.89 -0.80 6.66
CA LYS A 33 5.09 0.12 5.86
C LYS A 33 3.74 -0.54 5.59
N LYS A 34 2.66 0.22 5.81
CA LYS A 34 1.31 -0.25 5.47
C LYS A 34 1.31 -0.67 4.00
N PRO A 35 0.68 -1.81 3.66
CA PRO A 35 0.42 -2.16 2.27
C PRO A 35 -0.12 -0.93 1.55
N GLY A 36 0.39 -0.65 0.35
CA GLY A 36 0.07 0.58 -0.37
C GLY A 36 -1.43 0.85 -0.40
N PRO A 37 -1.86 2.12 -0.30
CA PRO A 37 -3.28 2.44 -0.26
C PRO A 37 -3.98 1.80 -1.47
N LYS A 38 -5.16 1.23 -1.25
CA LYS A 38 -6.06 0.88 -2.36
C LYS A 38 -6.28 2.17 -3.13
N ARG A 39 -5.66 2.30 -4.30
CA ARG A 39 -5.87 3.47 -5.15
C ARG A 39 -7.38 3.56 -5.38
N PRO A 40 -8.00 4.74 -5.18
CA PRO A 40 -9.42 4.88 -5.47
C PRO A 40 -9.66 4.45 -6.91
N GLY A 41 -10.72 3.65 -7.12
CA GLY A 41 -11.10 3.23 -8.46
C GLY A 41 -11.42 4.47 -9.31
N LYS A 42 -11.26 4.37 -10.64
CA LYS A 42 -11.56 5.50 -11.56
C LYS A 42 -12.95 6.10 -11.35
N LEU A 43 -13.89 5.30 -10.86
CA LEU A 43 -15.28 5.69 -10.61
C LEU A 43 -15.51 6.40 -9.26
N GLU A 44 -14.56 6.36 -8.32
CA GLU A 44 -14.70 7.04 -7.02
C GLU A 44 -14.87 8.55 -7.19
N ALA A 45 -14.21 9.16 -8.19
CA ALA A 45 -14.37 10.57 -8.52
C ALA A 45 -15.79 10.94 -9.01
N TYR A 46 -16.56 9.95 -9.46
CA TYR A 46 -17.91 10.13 -10.01
C TYR A 46 -18.98 9.53 -9.11
N ARG A 47 -18.63 9.09 -7.90
CA ARG A 47 -19.52 8.34 -7.02
C ARG A 47 -20.84 9.06 -6.77
N ASP A 48 -20.79 10.34 -6.45
CA ASP A 48 -22.00 11.14 -6.17
C ASP A 48 -22.85 11.34 -7.42
N LEU A 49 -22.21 11.49 -8.59
CA LEU A 49 -22.89 11.60 -9.88
C LEU A 49 -23.60 10.30 -10.24
N ILE A 50 -22.94 9.15 -10.04
CA ILE A 50 -23.52 7.82 -10.29
C ILE A 50 -24.71 7.59 -9.36
N VAL A 51 -24.57 7.90 -8.06
CA VAL A 51 -25.67 7.77 -7.09
C VAL A 51 -26.83 8.67 -7.46
N LYS A 52 -26.58 9.91 -7.90
CA LYS A 52 -27.62 10.82 -8.37
C LYS A 52 -28.32 10.28 -9.62
N MET A 53 -27.56 9.80 -10.60
CA MET A 53 -28.10 9.27 -11.85
C MET A 53 -29.01 8.05 -11.61
N VAL A 54 -28.63 7.14 -10.71
CA VAL A 54 -29.44 5.97 -10.34
C VAL A 54 -30.72 6.38 -9.62
N LYS A 55 -30.68 7.45 -8.80
CA LYS A 55 -31.88 7.98 -8.15
C LYS A 55 -32.84 8.64 -9.14
N ASP A 56 -32.30 9.41 -10.08
CA ASP A 56 -33.09 10.18 -11.05
C ASP A 56 -33.66 9.26 -12.15
N TYR A 57 -32.99 8.13 -12.46
CA TYR A 57 -33.39 7.18 -13.49
C TYR A 57 -33.29 5.72 -12.98
N PRO A 58 -34.29 5.24 -12.23
CA PRO A 58 -34.25 3.91 -11.60
C PRO A 58 -34.28 2.75 -12.61
N ASP A 59 -34.82 2.96 -13.81
CA ASP A 59 -34.90 1.96 -14.88
C ASP A 59 -33.67 1.94 -15.80
N CYS A 60 -32.59 2.66 -15.44
CA CYS A 60 -31.39 2.70 -16.26
C CYS A 60 -30.73 1.31 -16.32
N PRO A 61 -30.58 0.68 -17.51
CA PRO A 61 -29.90 -0.60 -17.62
C PRO A 61 -28.41 -0.40 -17.35
N VAL A 62 -27.95 -0.91 -16.21
CA VAL A 62 -26.52 -1.10 -15.96
C VAL A 62 -26.04 -2.23 -16.87
N GLY A 63 -25.26 -1.87 -17.89
CA GLY A 63 -24.59 -2.82 -18.79
C GLY A 63 -23.47 -3.58 -18.11
#